data_AF-A0AAW7WFC1-F1
#
_entry.id   AF-A0AAW7WFC1-F1
#
_cell.length_a   1.000
_cell.length_b   1.000
_cell.length_c   1.000
_cell.angle_alpha   90.00
_cell.angle_beta   90.00
_cell.angle_gamma   90.00
#
_symmetry.space_group_name_H-M   'P 1'
#
loop_
_entity.id
_entity.type
_entity.pdbx_description
1 polymer ?
#
loop_
_entity_poly.entity_id
_entity_poly.type
_entity_poly.pdbx_seq_one_letter_code
_entity_poly.pdbx_strand_id
1 'polypeptide(L)'
;MKKAATPTTTTEFLAVLVQGSMDSVEGVLQICRTISTAKETLPETEFKDLRDRWGKGQKIWSKLLQIGLDDRLEAIQEHLPPSYTTIHQVHCLNDEELKEAVDSGALHPGVSQGVLTRWLKEYRFVGTQEAVPTDFSPIATVMGPSGVDPEHLERFKSDLEKLVTTYGFKSQHQEDQSTTALRLRRNKDRSHEMVGTLLKDLKTTWKDAPDNLKTLFNLQSLEDLIHGPMSDFTGFLNRVRGGRDGFWSLHAHDYIHKIALEYLKTDSRGQRFNYRRRLREIAQQHPHLAEKVQNTLEDWLKY
;
A
#
# COMPACT_ATOMS: atom_id res chain seq x y z
N MET A 1 -15.03 36.66 12.93
CA MET A 1 -14.00 36.44 11.90
C MET A 1 -14.70 36.11 10.59
N LYS A 2 -14.47 36.86 9.51
CA LYS A 2 -15.06 36.56 8.20
C LYS A 2 -14.51 35.22 7.71
N LYS A 3 -15.37 34.22 7.45
CA LYS A 3 -14.98 32.98 6.75
C LYS A 3 -14.39 33.43 5.40
N ALA A 4 -13.11 33.18 5.16
CA ALA A 4 -12.52 33.44 3.85
C ALA A 4 -13.30 32.63 2.80
N ALA A 5 -13.61 33.25 1.66
CA ALA A 5 -14.29 32.57 0.57
C ALA A 5 -13.43 31.38 0.12
N THR A 6 -14.04 30.22 -0.05
CA THR A 6 -13.36 29.03 -0.57
C THR A 6 -12.89 29.34 -2.00
N PRO A 7 -11.61 29.14 -2.33
CA PRO A 7 -11.12 29.33 -3.70
C PRO A 7 -11.89 28.43 -4.67
N THR A 8 -12.24 28.97 -5.84
CA THR A 8 -13.02 28.28 -6.88
C THR A 8 -12.31 28.27 -8.24
N THR A 9 -11.29 29.10 -8.43
CA THR A 9 -10.56 29.21 -9.70
C THR A 9 -9.09 28.80 -9.55
N THR A 10 -8.45 28.37 -10.65
CA THR A 10 -7.01 28.06 -10.68
C THR A 10 -6.14 29.18 -10.10
N THR A 11 -6.45 30.45 -10.40
CA THR A 11 -5.67 31.59 -9.91
C THR A 11 -5.81 31.78 -8.40
N GLU A 12 -6.99 31.58 -7.84
CA GLU A 12 -7.22 31.66 -6.39
C GLU A 12 -6.52 30.53 -5.64
N PHE A 13 -6.63 29.29 -6.13
CA PHE A 13 -5.89 28.16 -5.56
C PHE A 13 -4.38 28.38 -5.62
N LEU A 14 -3.86 28.87 -6.75
CA LEU A 14 -2.44 29.16 -6.89
C LEU A 14 -1.97 30.22 -5.87
N ALA A 15 -2.77 31.26 -5.64
CA ALA A 15 -2.43 32.29 -4.65
C ALA A 15 -2.30 31.70 -3.23
N VAL A 16 -3.20 30.79 -2.84
CA VAL A 16 -3.12 30.08 -1.55
C VAL A 16 -1.89 29.17 -1.50
N LEU A 17 -1.63 28.41 -2.57
CA LEU A 17 -0.48 27.49 -2.64
C LEU A 17 0.89 28.17 -2.61
N VAL A 18 0.99 29.40 -3.13
CA VAL A 18 2.22 30.20 -3.09
C VAL A 18 2.49 30.75 -1.68
N GLN A 19 1.43 31.00 -0.90
CA GLN A 19 1.55 31.46 0.49
C GLN A 19 1.84 30.32 1.48
N GLY A 20 1.56 29.07 1.11
CA GLY A 20 1.78 27.91 1.97
C GLY A 20 3.27 27.65 2.25
N SER A 21 3.59 27.37 3.51
CA SER A 21 4.94 26.98 3.95
C SER A 21 5.10 25.45 3.93
N MET A 22 6.30 24.97 3.57
CA MET A 22 6.69 23.56 3.68
C MET A 22 7.53 23.26 4.93
N ASP A 23 7.71 24.26 5.80
CA ASP A 23 8.64 24.20 6.94
C ASP A 23 7.93 23.87 8.26
N SER A 24 6.59 23.83 8.25
CA SER A 24 5.76 23.49 9.40
C SER A 24 4.70 22.46 9.04
N VAL A 25 4.26 21.67 10.03
CA VAL A 25 3.17 20.70 9.88
C VAL A 25 1.90 21.41 9.36
N GLU A 26 1.55 22.53 9.98
CA GLU A 26 0.35 23.28 9.63
C GLU A 26 0.40 23.83 8.20
N GLY A 27 1.56 24.34 7.77
CA GLY A 27 1.78 24.80 6.40
C GLY A 27 1.67 23.67 5.38
N VAL A 28 2.29 22.52 5.68
CA VAL A 28 2.21 21.34 4.80
C VAL A 28 0.76 20.86 4.69
N LEU A 29 0.04 20.73 5.81
CA LEU A 29 -1.35 20.31 5.81
C LEU A 29 -2.27 21.32 5.11
N GLN A 30 -2.00 22.63 5.23
CA GLN A 30 -2.72 23.66 4.47
C GLN A 30 -2.54 23.49 2.96
N ILE A 31 -1.30 23.25 2.50
CA ILE A 31 -1.02 22.96 1.09
C ILE A 31 -1.78 21.69 0.64
N CYS A 32 -1.70 20.62 1.42
CA CYS A 32 -2.37 19.35 1.13
C CYS A 32 -3.89 19.52 1.00
N ARG A 33 -4.53 20.22 1.95
CA ARG A 33 -5.96 20.55 1.89
C ARG A 33 -6.30 21.38 0.66
N THR A 34 -5.50 22.39 0.35
CA THR A 34 -5.70 23.24 -0.83
C THR A 34 -5.65 22.43 -2.13
N ILE A 35 -4.68 21.51 -2.26
CA ILE A 35 -4.56 20.62 -3.41
C ILE A 35 -5.75 19.64 -3.49
N SER A 36 -6.20 19.11 -2.36
CA SER A 36 -7.35 18.20 -2.27
C SER A 36 -8.65 18.89 -2.69
N THR A 37 -8.93 20.08 -2.12
CA THR A 37 -10.09 20.90 -2.51
C THR A 37 -10.04 21.31 -3.99
N ALA A 38 -8.86 21.65 -4.51
CA ALA A 38 -8.71 21.94 -5.94
C ALA A 38 -9.05 20.73 -6.82
N LYS A 39 -8.72 19.51 -6.39
CA LYS A 39 -9.03 18.28 -7.13
C LYS A 39 -10.53 18.01 -7.20
N GLU A 40 -11.28 18.41 -6.18
CA GLU A 40 -12.74 18.25 -6.11
C GLU A 40 -13.48 19.38 -6.83
N THR A 41 -12.89 20.58 -6.86
CA THR A 41 -13.56 21.79 -7.37
C THR A 41 -13.26 22.04 -8.84
N LEU A 42 -12.02 21.82 -9.28
CA LEU A 42 -11.59 22.18 -10.63
C LEU A 42 -11.80 21.03 -11.63
N PRO A 43 -12.15 21.33 -12.89
CA PRO A 43 -12.06 20.37 -13.99
C PRO A 43 -10.65 19.79 -14.12
N GLU A 44 -10.53 18.58 -14.67
CA GLU A 44 -9.24 17.87 -14.74
C GLU A 44 -8.16 18.64 -15.52
N THR A 45 -8.54 19.38 -16.57
CA THR A 45 -7.64 20.23 -17.35
C THR A 45 -7.09 21.39 -16.51
N GLU A 46 -7.96 22.05 -15.74
CA GLU A 46 -7.59 23.16 -14.86
C GLU A 46 -6.77 22.70 -13.65
N PHE A 47 -7.08 21.51 -13.11
CA PHE A 47 -6.29 20.91 -12.04
C PHE A 47 -4.85 20.56 -12.51
N LYS A 48 -4.69 20.13 -13.77
CA LYS A 48 -3.37 19.93 -14.38
C LYS A 48 -2.64 21.26 -14.59
N ASP A 49 -3.33 22.28 -15.09
CA ASP A 49 -2.77 23.64 -15.24
C ASP A 49 -2.29 24.20 -13.89
N LEU A 50 -3.10 24.05 -12.83
CA LEU A 50 -2.74 24.47 -11.47
C LEU A 50 -1.42 23.84 -10.99
N ARG A 51 -1.30 22.51 -11.17
CA ARG A 51 -0.08 21.77 -10.82
C ARG A 51 1.14 22.32 -11.57
N ASP A 52 0.99 22.51 -12.87
CA ASP A 52 2.09 22.92 -13.74
C ASP A 52 2.53 24.36 -13.41
N ARG A 53 1.57 25.24 -13.09
CA ARG A 53 1.83 26.62 -12.65
C ARG A 53 2.45 26.74 -11.26
N TRP A 54 2.15 25.82 -10.34
CA TRP A 54 2.75 25.85 -8.98
C TRP A 54 4.25 25.50 -8.99
N GLY A 55 4.72 24.75 -10.00
CA GLY A 55 6.14 24.65 -10.31
C GLY A 55 7.02 23.81 -9.36
N LYS A 56 6.48 23.24 -8.28
CA LYS A 56 7.26 22.37 -7.35
C LYS A 56 7.44 20.92 -7.81
N GLY A 57 7.04 20.60 -9.04
CA GLY A 57 7.25 19.31 -9.67
C GLY A 57 6.18 18.26 -9.37
N GLN A 58 5.92 17.39 -10.36
CA GLN A 58 4.84 16.41 -10.33
C GLN A 58 4.96 15.40 -9.18
N LYS A 59 6.18 15.00 -8.80
CA LYS A 59 6.40 14.03 -7.70
C LYS A 59 5.98 14.60 -6.35
N ILE A 60 6.30 15.86 -6.07
CA ILE A 60 5.93 16.53 -4.82
C ILE A 60 4.41 16.74 -4.78
N TRP A 61 3.82 17.21 -5.90
CA TRP A 61 2.38 17.35 -6.04
C TRP A 61 1.62 16.07 -5.70
N SER A 62 2.02 14.94 -6.31
CA SER A 62 1.35 13.65 -6.07
C SER A 62 1.42 13.21 -4.61
N LYS A 63 2.54 13.46 -3.91
CA LYS A 63 2.67 13.13 -2.49
C LYS A 63 1.77 13.99 -1.61
N LEU A 64 1.70 15.30 -1.87
CA LEU A 64 0.88 16.22 -1.09
C LEU A 64 -0.61 16.01 -1.34
N LEU A 65 -1.00 15.69 -2.58
CA LEU A 65 -2.36 15.26 -2.89
C LEU A 65 -2.72 13.99 -2.11
N GLN A 66 -1.82 12.99 -2.07
CA GLN A 66 -2.04 11.76 -1.29
C GLN A 66 -2.24 12.04 0.20
N ILE A 67 -1.40 12.91 0.78
CA ILE A 67 -1.55 13.37 2.18
C ILE A 67 -2.90 14.09 2.36
N GLY A 68 -3.27 14.99 1.45
CA GLY A 68 -4.51 15.78 1.54
C GLY A 68 -5.80 14.98 1.34
N LEU A 69 -5.69 13.74 0.87
CA LEU A 69 -6.80 12.80 0.72
C LEU A 69 -6.87 11.80 1.89
N ASP A 70 -6.04 11.96 2.92
CA ASP A 70 -5.98 11.07 4.08
C ASP A 70 -6.51 11.75 5.34
N ASP A 71 -7.81 11.55 5.56
CA ASP A 71 -8.55 12.15 6.69
C ASP A 71 -8.01 11.71 8.06
N ARG A 72 -7.26 10.61 8.13
CA ARG A 72 -6.68 10.10 9.39
C ARG A 72 -5.64 11.06 9.98
N LEU A 73 -4.95 11.82 9.13
CA LEU A 73 -3.81 12.64 9.54
C LEU A 73 -4.24 13.88 10.35
N GLU A 74 -5.46 14.36 10.16
CA GLU A 74 -5.97 15.52 10.89
C GLU A 74 -6.19 15.20 12.37
N ALA A 75 -6.63 13.99 12.69
CA ALA A 75 -6.83 13.52 14.06
C ALA A 75 -5.53 13.37 14.86
N ILE A 76 -4.38 13.25 14.19
CA ILE A 76 -3.07 13.03 14.81
C ILE A 76 -2.08 14.18 14.51
N GLN A 77 -2.59 15.36 14.15
CA GLN A 77 -1.77 16.49 13.71
C GLN A 77 -0.65 16.83 14.72
N GLU A 78 -0.89 16.68 16.02
CA GLU A 78 0.07 16.95 17.08
C GLU A 78 1.26 15.98 17.14
N HIS A 79 1.13 14.80 16.53
CA HIS A 79 2.19 13.79 16.46
C HIS A 79 3.00 13.88 15.16
N LEU A 80 2.54 14.66 14.18
CA LEU A 80 3.15 14.69 12.86
C LEU A 80 4.49 15.45 12.86
N PRO A 81 5.51 14.92 12.16
CA PRO A 81 6.76 15.63 11.93
C PRO A 81 6.59 16.74 10.87
N PRO A 82 7.40 17.81 10.90
CA PRO A 82 7.23 18.97 10.00
C PRO A 82 7.57 18.67 8.53
N SER A 83 8.32 17.60 8.27
CA SER A 83 8.74 17.25 6.92
C SER A 83 7.63 16.55 6.13
N TYR A 84 7.23 17.12 5.00
CA TYR A 84 6.24 16.51 4.09
C TYR A 84 6.63 15.10 3.61
N THR A 85 7.93 14.78 3.52
CA THR A 85 8.35 13.42 3.13
C THR A 85 8.12 12.42 4.24
N THR A 86 8.21 12.85 5.49
CA THR A 86 7.93 12.02 6.66
C THR A 86 6.43 11.90 6.86
N ILE A 87 5.66 12.98 6.71
CA ILE A 87 4.19 12.93 6.69
C ILE A 87 3.69 11.99 5.58
N HIS A 88 4.31 12.04 4.39
CA HIS A 88 3.98 11.11 3.31
C HIS A 88 4.25 9.64 3.70
N GLN A 89 5.27 9.38 4.52
CA GLN A 89 5.51 8.04 5.05
C GLN A 89 4.46 7.63 6.08
N VAL A 90 4.01 8.56 6.95
CA VAL A 90 2.91 8.33 7.91
C VAL A 90 1.63 7.97 7.16
N HIS A 91 1.31 8.71 6.10
CA HIS A 91 0.19 8.40 5.20
C HIS A 91 0.25 6.95 4.65
N CYS A 92 1.45 6.43 4.39
CA CYS A 92 1.64 5.08 3.88
C CYS A 92 1.42 3.97 4.94
N LEU A 93 1.23 4.32 6.21
CA LEU A 93 0.90 3.37 7.27
C LEU A 93 -0.54 2.90 7.14
N ASN A 94 -0.78 1.62 7.45
CA ASN A 94 -2.13 1.11 7.65
C ASN A 94 -2.72 1.66 8.98
N ASP A 95 -3.99 1.35 9.28
CA ASP A 95 -4.66 1.91 10.46
C ASP A 95 -4.12 1.34 11.78
N GLU A 96 -3.75 0.04 11.83
CA GLU A 96 -3.10 -0.61 12.98
C GLU A 96 -1.70 -0.04 13.22
N GLU A 97 -0.89 0.11 12.16
CA GLU A 97 0.46 0.66 12.19
C GLU A 97 0.45 2.13 12.62
N LEU A 98 -0.51 2.91 12.12
CA LEU A 98 -0.63 4.31 12.49
C LEU A 98 -0.96 4.43 13.97
N LYS A 99 -1.93 3.64 14.44
CA LYS A 99 -2.32 3.59 15.85
C LYS A 99 -1.14 3.16 16.73
N GLU A 100 -0.49 2.05 16.42
CA GLU A 100 0.66 1.58 17.20
C GLU A 100 1.80 2.61 17.19
N ALA A 101 2.10 3.25 16.06
CA ALA A 101 3.16 4.23 15.99
C ALA A 101 2.90 5.41 16.94
N VAL A 102 1.63 5.83 17.09
CA VAL A 102 1.22 6.86 18.05
C VAL A 102 1.30 6.32 19.48
N ASP A 103 0.68 5.17 19.75
CA ASP A 103 0.59 4.57 21.09
C ASP A 103 1.98 4.23 21.67
N SER A 104 2.91 3.76 20.84
CA SER A 104 4.28 3.41 21.23
C SER A 104 5.22 4.62 21.29
N GLY A 105 4.77 5.82 20.89
CA GLY A 105 5.58 7.03 20.78
C GLY A 105 6.61 7.01 19.64
N ALA A 106 6.55 6.03 18.73
CA ALA A 106 7.43 5.96 17.57
C ALA A 106 7.15 7.07 16.55
N LEU A 107 5.91 7.56 16.51
CA LEU A 107 5.49 8.75 15.77
C LEU A 107 5.40 9.94 16.72
N HIS A 108 6.28 10.91 16.52
CA HIS A 108 6.32 12.16 17.27
C HIS A 108 6.87 13.29 16.40
N PRO A 109 6.68 14.59 16.75
CA PRO A 109 7.09 15.72 15.90
C PRO A 109 8.58 15.78 15.55
N GLY A 110 9.43 15.18 16.38
CA GLY A 110 10.87 15.10 16.18
C GLY A 110 11.34 13.87 15.39
N VAL A 111 10.44 12.97 15.00
CA VAL A 111 10.84 11.72 14.34
C VAL A 111 11.39 12.01 12.95
N SER A 112 12.54 11.43 12.65
CA SER A 112 13.08 11.46 11.28
C SER A 112 12.47 10.36 10.43
N GLN A 113 12.43 10.57 9.12
CA GLN A 113 12.02 9.55 8.15
C GLN A 113 12.80 8.23 8.32
N GLY A 114 14.10 8.30 8.63
CA GLY A 114 14.95 7.12 8.84
C GLY A 114 14.55 6.32 10.09
N VAL A 115 14.25 7.01 11.19
CA VAL A 115 13.81 6.37 12.45
C VAL A 115 12.46 5.70 12.25
N LEU A 116 11.48 6.39 11.64
CA LEU A 116 10.17 5.81 11.34
C LEU A 116 10.27 4.59 10.41
N THR A 117 11.20 4.62 9.45
CA THR A 117 11.47 3.47 8.57
C THR A 117 12.02 2.27 9.33
N ARG A 118 12.91 2.50 10.31
CA ARG A 118 13.47 1.43 11.15
C ARG A 118 12.40 0.82 12.04
N TRP A 119 11.60 1.66 12.71
CA TRP A 119 10.48 1.19 13.51
C TRP A 119 9.49 0.36 12.68
N LEU A 120 9.15 0.82 11.47
CA LEU A 120 8.25 0.09 10.59
C LEU A 120 8.82 -1.29 10.17
N LYS A 121 10.15 -1.37 10.01
CA LYS A 121 10.84 -2.64 9.74
C LYS A 121 10.71 -3.58 10.95
N GLU A 122 10.92 -3.08 12.15
CA GLU A 122 10.77 -3.88 13.36
C GLU A 122 9.30 -4.32 13.48
N TYR A 123 8.34 -3.39 13.49
CA TYR A 123 6.92 -3.71 13.63
C TYR A 123 6.40 -4.74 12.61
N ARG A 124 6.74 -4.60 11.32
CA ARG A 124 6.24 -5.51 10.26
C ARG A 124 6.91 -6.87 10.24
N PHE A 125 8.12 -7.00 10.78
CA PHE A 125 8.98 -8.18 10.59
C PHE A 125 9.49 -8.81 11.89
N VAL A 126 9.07 -8.32 13.07
CA VAL A 126 9.35 -8.91 14.39
C VAL A 126 8.85 -10.36 14.53
N GLY A 127 7.97 -10.84 13.64
CA GLY A 127 7.56 -12.26 13.56
C GLY A 127 8.26 -13.12 12.49
N THR A 128 9.17 -12.55 11.69
CA THR A 128 9.88 -13.27 10.60
C THR A 128 11.37 -13.46 10.84
N GLN A 129 11.93 -12.89 11.91
CA GLN A 129 13.11 -13.49 12.50
C GLN A 129 12.64 -14.77 13.17
N GLU A 130 13.22 -15.93 12.84
CA GLU A 130 13.05 -17.12 13.65
C GLU A 130 13.18 -16.70 15.11
N ALA A 131 12.09 -16.79 15.86
CA ALA A 131 12.08 -16.43 17.26
C ALA A 131 13.21 -17.24 17.90
N VAL A 132 14.24 -16.54 18.37
CA VAL A 132 15.31 -17.18 19.14
C VAL A 132 14.57 -17.90 20.26
N PRO A 133 14.63 -19.25 20.33
CA PRO A 133 13.89 -19.96 21.36
C PRO A 133 14.27 -19.37 22.72
N THR A 134 13.31 -19.26 23.64
CA THR A 134 13.48 -18.59 24.95
C THR A 134 14.66 -19.09 25.78
N ASP A 135 15.24 -20.22 25.39
CA ASP A 135 16.37 -20.89 26.02
C ASP A 135 17.74 -20.43 25.47
N PHE A 136 17.77 -19.54 24.46
CA PHE A 136 19.01 -19.05 23.82
C PHE A 136 19.12 -17.53 23.93
N SER A 137 20.33 -17.04 24.21
CA SER A 137 20.67 -15.61 24.24
C SER A 137 21.75 -15.27 23.20
N PRO A 138 21.71 -14.10 22.55
CA PRO A 138 22.78 -13.68 21.63
C PRO A 138 24.13 -13.57 22.35
N ILE A 139 25.17 -14.22 21.81
CA ILE A 139 26.52 -14.22 22.41
C ILE A 139 27.52 -13.37 21.62
N ALA A 140 27.43 -13.35 20.27
CA ALA A 140 28.33 -12.59 19.42
C ALA A 140 27.71 -12.27 18.05
N THR A 141 28.25 -11.26 17.36
CA THR A 141 27.94 -10.93 15.95
C THR A 141 29.21 -11.07 15.12
N VAL A 142 29.14 -11.77 13.99
CA VAL A 142 30.28 -11.94 13.07
C VAL A 142 30.12 -11.01 11.86
N MET A 143 31.14 -10.20 11.57
CA MET A 143 31.15 -9.27 10.44
C MET A 143 32.10 -9.77 9.34
N GLY A 144 31.62 -9.80 8.09
CA GLY A 144 32.41 -10.15 6.91
C GLY A 144 32.82 -8.93 6.07
N PRO A 145 33.81 -9.07 5.17
CA PRO A 145 34.18 -8.03 4.22
C PRO A 145 33.06 -7.79 3.18
N SER A 146 32.91 -6.56 2.69
CA SER A 146 31.81 -6.12 1.83
C SER A 146 31.78 -6.72 0.41
N GLY A 147 32.83 -7.44 0.02
CA GLY A 147 32.97 -8.06 -1.30
C GLY A 147 33.35 -9.54 -1.19
N VAL A 148 32.91 -10.23 -0.13
CA VAL A 148 33.19 -11.65 0.02
C VAL A 148 32.55 -12.40 -1.14
N ASP A 149 33.30 -13.31 -1.73
CA ASP A 149 32.80 -14.18 -2.78
C ASP A 149 31.69 -15.12 -2.23
N PRO A 150 30.58 -15.35 -2.97
CA PRO A 150 29.47 -16.17 -2.49
C PRO A 150 29.87 -17.59 -2.10
N GLU A 151 30.82 -18.21 -2.80
CA GLU A 151 31.27 -19.56 -2.50
C GLU A 151 32.06 -19.58 -1.18
N HIS A 152 32.89 -18.56 -0.94
CA HIS A 152 33.57 -18.38 0.35
C HIS A 152 32.59 -18.12 1.50
N LEU A 153 31.51 -17.36 1.26
CA LEU A 153 30.48 -17.12 2.27
C LEU A 153 29.75 -18.41 2.65
N GLU A 154 29.37 -19.24 1.68
CA GLU A 154 28.70 -20.52 1.94
C GLU A 154 29.61 -21.51 2.67
N ARG A 155 30.90 -21.57 2.31
CA ARG A 155 31.89 -22.36 3.08
C ARG A 155 32.00 -21.87 4.52
N PHE A 156 32.11 -20.54 4.71
CA PHE A 156 32.15 -19.95 6.05
C PHE A 156 30.89 -20.26 6.86
N LYS A 157 29.69 -20.14 6.28
CA LYS A 157 28.44 -20.52 6.94
C LYS A 157 28.43 -22.00 7.34
N SER A 158 28.86 -22.88 6.44
CA SER A 158 28.96 -24.33 6.71
C SER A 158 29.89 -24.63 7.87
N ASP A 159 31.06 -24.00 7.92
CA ASP A 159 32.04 -24.20 8.99
C ASP A 159 31.58 -23.59 10.32
N LEU A 160 30.92 -22.43 10.27
CA LEU A 160 30.30 -21.82 11.43
C LEU A 160 29.19 -22.71 12.00
N GLU A 161 28.37 -23.32 11.16
CA GLU A 161 27.29 -24.21 11.59
C GLU A 161 27.82 -25.45 12.31
N LYS A 162 28.89 -26.07 11.76
CA LYS A 162 29.58 -27.18 12.43
C LYS A 162 30.12 -26.77 13.80
N LEU A 163 30.76 -25.60 13.87
CA LEU A 163 31.34 -25.07 15.10
C LEU A 163 30.26 -24.83 16.15
N VAL A 164 29.22 -24.10 15.79
CA VAL A 164 28.09 -23.72 16.66
C VAL A 164 27.36 -24.98 17.16
N THR A 165 27.11 -25.95 16.29
CA THR A 165 26.49 -27.25 16.65
C THR A 165 27.33 -28.02 17.67
N THR A 166 28.67 -27.96 17.56
CA THR A 166 29.59 -28.65 18.49
C THR A 166 29.41 -28.19 19.93
N TYR A 167 29.06 -26.93 20.14
CA TYR A 167 28.84 -26.33 21.47
C TYR A 167 27.38 -26.26 21.88
N GLY A 168 26.47 -26.88 21.12
CA GLY A 168 25.03 -26.83 21.38
C GLY A 168 24.39 -25.45 21.17
N PHE A 169 25.07 -24.57 20.44
CA PHE A 169 24.52 -23.28 20.03
C PHE A 169 23.66 -23.44 18.77
N LYS A 170 22.91 -22.39 18.43
CA LYS A 170 22.21 -22.26 17.15
C LYS A 170 22.70 -21.02 16.42
N SER A 171 22.92 -21.14 15.11
CA SER A 171 23.26 -19.98 14.30
C SER A 171 21.96 -19.30 13.86
N GLN A 172 21.98 -17.97 13.84
CA GLN A 172 20.93 -17.19 13.22
C GLN A 172 21.59 -16.41 12.10
N HIS A 173 21.30 -16.79 10.87
CA HIS A 173 21.74 -16.00 9.74
C HIS A 173 20.82 -14.79 9.62
N GLN A 174 21.39 -13.58 9.67
CA GLN A 174 20.75 -12.48 8.97
C GLN A 174 20.83 -12.85 7.49
N GLU A 175 19.84 -13.58 7.00
CA GLU A 175 19.61 -13.55 5.58
C GLU A 175 19.43 -12.08 5.23
N ASP A 176 20.23 -11.62 4.28
CA ASP A 176 20.17 -10.27 3.71
C ASP A 176 18.91 -10.13 2.85
N GLN A 177 17.78 -10.69 3.32
CA GLN A 177 16.48 -10.36 2.80
C GLN A 177 16.21 -8.93 3.28
N SER A 178 16.58 -7.97 2.43
CA SER A 178 16.05 -6.62 2.52
C SER A 178 14.55 -6.69 2.81
N THR A 179 14.01 -5.73 3.56
CA THR A 179 12.56 -5.64 3.85
C THR A 179 11.70 -5.75 2.59
N THR A 180 12.25 -5.31 1.47
CA THR A 180 11.68 -5.46 0.13
C THR A 180 11.58 -6.92 -0.31
N ALA A 181 12.61 -7.76 -0.09
CA ALA A 181 12.63 -9.17 -0.46
C ALA A 181 11.63 -10.02 0.36
N LEU A 182 11.60 -9.83 1.69
CA LEU A 182 10.62 -10.49 2.56
C LEU A 182 9.18 -10.09 2.18
N ARG A 183 8.95 -8.80 1.93
CA ARG A 183 7.66 -8.29 1.47
C ARG A 183 7.28 -8.89 0.13
N LEU A 184 8.21 -8.96 -0.81
CA LEU A 184 7.94 -9.48 -2.15
C LEU A 184 7.58 -10.97 -2.11
N ARG A 185 8.30 -11.76 -1.30
CA ARG A 185 8.00 -13.18 -1.09
C ARG A 185 6.62 -13.38 -0.49
N ARG A 186 6.31 -12.70 0.61
CA ARG A 186 4.98 -12.80 1.23
C ARG A 186 3.88 -12.33 0.28
N ASN A 187 4.08 -11.23 -0.43
CA ASN A 187 3.11 -10.73 -1.42
C ASN A 187 2.88 -11.75 -2.53
N LYS A 188 3.94 -12.42 -2.99
CA LYS A 188 3.85 -13.50 -3.98
C LYS A 188 3.05 -14.67 -3.43
N ASP A 189 3.33 -15.14 -2.22
CA ASP A 189 2.61 -16.27 -1.62
C ASP A 189 1.12 -15.96 -1.45
N ARG A 190 0.80 -14.78 -0.91
CA ARG A 190 -0.59 -14.30 -0.78
C ARG A 190 -1.28 -14.07 -2.12
N SER A 191 -0.53 -13.64 -3.14
CA SER A 191 -1.07 -13.50 -4.50
C SER A 191 -1.48 -14.86 -5.05
N HIS A 192 -0.74 -15.95 -4.77
CA HIS A 192 -1.13 -17.30 -5.20
C HIS A 192 -2.39 -17.76 -4.48
N GLU A 193 -2.48 -17.50 -3.17
CA GLU A 193 -3.68 -17.82 -2.38
C GLU A 193 -4.93 -17.09 -2.90
N MET A 194 -4.79 -15.80 -3.22
CA MET A 194 -5.88 -14.99 -3.79
C MET A 194 -6.29 -15.48 -5.19
N VAL A 195 -5.32 -15.87 -6.03
CA VAL A 195 -5.60 -16.48 -7.34
C VAL A 195 -6.38 -17.79 -7.16
N GLY A 196 -5.99 -18.64 -6.19
CA GLY A 196 -6.71 -19.87 -5.88
C GLY A 196 -8.16 -19.63 -5.46
N THR A 197 -8.39 -18.58 -4.68
CA THR A 197 -9.75 -18.15 -4.28
C THR A 197 -10.57 -17.73 -5.50
N LEU A 198 -10.02 -16.85 -6.35
CA LEU A 198 -10.70 -16.39 -7.58
C LEU A 198 -10.96 -17.54 -8.58
N LEU A 199 -10.02 -18.47 -8.73
CA LEU A 199 -10.19 -19.65 -9.58
C LEU A 199 -11.37 -20.51 -9.11
N LYS A 200 -11.50 -20.68 -7.79
CA LYS A 200 -12.61 -21.44 -7.20
C LYS A 200 -13.94 -20.72 -7.40
N ASP A 201 -14.01 -19.43 -7.08
CA ASP A 201 -15.25 -18.65 -7.08
C ASP A 201 -15.79 -18.45 -8.50
N LEU A 202 -14.90 -18.21 -9.47
CA LEU A 202 -15.28 -17.94 -10.86
C LEU A 202 -15.41 -19.20 -11.73
N LYS A 203 -15.09 -20.38 -11.22
CA LYS A 203 -15.07 -21.64 -12.00
C LYS A 203 -16.37 -21.90 -12.77
N THR A 204 -17.50 -21.81 -12.07
CA THR A 204 -18.82 -22.07 -12.67
C THR A 204 -19.18 -20.98 -13.67
N THR A 205 -18.95 -19.71 -13.32
CA THR A 205 -19.18 -18.55 -14.19
C THR A 205 -18.38 -18.67 -15.49
N TRP A 206 -17.12 -19.12 -15.43
CA TRP A 206 -16.29 -19.35 -16.60
C TRP A 206 -16.78 -20.49 -17.48
N LYS A 207 -17.18 -21.61 -16.84
CA LYS A 207 -17.70 -22.78 -17.55
C LYS A 207 -18.98 -22.45 -18.32
N ASP A 208 -19.87 -21.68 -17.70
CA ASP A 208 -21.18 -21.35 -18.27
C ASP A 208 -21.11 -20.12 -19.20
N ALA A 209 -19.97 -19.43 -19.26
CA ALA A 209 -19.79 -18.28 -20.13
C ALA A 209 -19.76 -18.69 -21.61
N PRO A 210 -20.47 -17.97 -22.50
CA PRO A 210 -20.44 -18.22 -23.93
C PRO A 210 -19.04 -18.12 -24.54
N ASP A 211 -18.69 -19.03 -25.45
CA ASP A 211 -17.35 -19.06 -26.06
C ASP A 211 -17.05 -17.84 -26.92
N ASN A 212 -18.06 -17.28 -27.60
CA ASN A 212 -17.91 -16.01 -28.33
C ASN A 212 -17.50 -14.86 -27.39
N LEU A 213 -17.93 -14.89 -26.12
CA LEU A 213 -17.54 -13.90 -25.14
C LEU A 213 -16.08 -14.09 -24.71
N LYS A 214 -15.63 -15.33 -24.50
CA LYS A 214 -14.22 -15.65 -24.20
C LYS A 214 -13.30 -15.16 -25.33
N THR A 215 -13.68 -15.42 -26.59
CA THR A 215 -12.97 -14.94 -27.78
C THR A 215 -12.95 -13.42 -27.87
N LEU A 216 -14.05 -12.73 -27.54
CA LEU A 216 -14.13 -11.27 -27.59
C LEU A 216 -13.13 -10.58 -26.65
N PHE A 217 -12.83 -11.19 -25.51
CA PHE A 217 -11.82 -10.72 -24.56
C PHE A 217 -10.44 -11.38 -24.78
N ASN A 218 -10.27 -12.17 -25.84
CA ASN A 218 -9.04 -12.91 -26.13
C ASN A 218 -8.56 -13.79 -24.95
N LEU A 219 -9.50 -14.46 -24.27
CA LEU A 219 -9.22 -15.29 -23.10
C LEU A 219 -9.17 -16.77 -23.51
N GLN A 220 -8.07 -17.46 -23.18
CA GLN A 220 -7.92 -18.91 -23.45
C GLN A 220 -8.23 -19.75 -22.20
N SER A 221 -8.10 -19.14 -21.02
CA SER A 221 -8.29 -19.79 -19.73
C SER A 221 -8.92 -18.84 -18.70
N LEU A 222 -9.38 -19.40 -17.57
CA LEU A 222 -9.85 -18.61 -16.43
C LEU A 222 -8.67 -17.86 -15.78
N GLU A 223 -7.49 -18.45 -15.79
CA GLU A 223 -6.25 -17.82 -15.35
C GLU A 223 -5.98 -16.54 -16.15
N ASP A 224 -6.20 -16.52 -17.48
CA ASP A 224 -6.03 -15.30 -18.29
C ASP A 224 -6.95 -14.18 -17.83
N LEU A 225 -8.20 -14.51 -17.50
CA LEU A 225 -9.16 -13.54 -16.97
C LEU A 225 -8.68 -12.97 -15.62
N ILE A 226 -8.22 -13.84 -14.72
CA ILE A 226 -7.77 -13.47 -13.37
C ILE A 226 -6.46 -12.68 -13.41
N HIS A 227 -5.52 -13.01 -14.29
CA HIS A 227 -4.24 -12.31 -14.40
C HIS A 227 -4.30 -11.06 -15.28
N GLY A 228 -5.29 -10.98 -16.17
CA GLY A 228 -5.53 -9.88 -17.09
C GLY A 228 -5.87 -8.55 -16.41
N PRO A 229 -5.98 -7.47 -17.19
CA PRO A 229 -6.24 -6.13 -16.68
C PRO A 229 -7.64 -6.02 -16.05
N MET A 230 -7.80 -5.08 -15.12
CA MET A 230 -9.06 -4.86 -14.41
C MET A 230 -10.24 -4.55 -15.35
N SER A 231 -9.98 -3.88 -16.48
CA SER A 231 -10.99 -3.58 -17.51
C SER A 231 -11.61 -4.83 -18.10
N ASP A 232 -10.78 -5.84 -18.37
CA ASP A 232 -11.21 -7.06 -19.04
C ASP A 232 -11.92 -7.97 -18.03
N PHE A 233 -11.38 -8.06 -16.81
CA PHE A 233 -12.02 -8.75 -15.70
C PHE A 233 -13.45 -8.24 -15.44
N THR A 234 -13.59 -6.93 -15.25
CA THR A 234 -14.91 -6.31 -15.00
C THR A 234 -15.81 -6.33 -16.23
N GLY A 235 -15.27 -6.10 -17.42
CA GLY A 235 -16.01 -6.12 -18.68
C GLY A 235 -16.60 -7.50 -18.98
N PHE A 236 -15.81 -8.55 -18.77
CA PHE A 236 -16.25 -9.93 -18.97
C PHE A 236 -17.39 -10.29 -18.01
N LEU A 237 -17.21 -10.07 -16.70
CA LEU A 237 -18.22 -10.42 -15.70
C LEU A 237 -19.52 -9.62 -15.86
N ASN A 238 -19.44 -8.34 -16.23
CA ASN A 238 -20.61 -7.55 -16.57
C ASN A 238 -21.40 -8.14 -17.74
N ARG A 239 -20.72 -8.60 -18.80
CA ARG A 239 -21.39 -9.17 -19.97
C ARG A 239 -21.97 -10.55 -19.70
N VAL A 240 -21.34 -11.36 -18.85
CA VAL A 240 -21.89 -12.68 -18.44
C VAL A 240 -23.20 -12.53 -17.66
N ARG A 241 -23.34 -11.49 -16.82
CA ARG A 241 -24.51 -11.31 -15.95
C ARG A 241 -25.52 -10.26 -16.43
N GLY A 242 -25.46 -9.88 -17.70
CA GLY A 242 -26.46 -9.00 -18.31
C GLY A 242 -26.38 -7.54 -17.85
N GLY A 243 -25.23 -7.09 -17.33
CA GLY A 243 -24.97 -5.69 -17.00
C GLY A 243 -24.56 -5.43 -15.55
N ARG A 244 -24.60 -4.14 -15.19
CA ARG A 244 -24.03 -3.62 -13.94
C ARG A 244 -24.70 -4.15 -12.67
N ASP A 245 -26.02 -4.31 -12.69
CA ASP A 245 -26.77 -4.76 -11.50
C ASP A 245 -26.52 -6.24 -11.22
N GLY A 246 -26.45 -7.06 -12.27
CA GLY A 246 -26.05 -8.46 -12.18
C GLY A 246 -24.61 -8.63 -11.68
N PHE A 247 -23.70 -7.73 -12.09
CA PHE A 247 -22.33 -7.73 -11.60
C PHE A 247 -22.24 -7.46 -10.10
N TRP A 248 -22.87 -6.40 -9.59
CA TRP A 248 -22.78 -6.06 -8.17
C TRP A 248 -23.52 -7.04 -7.26
N SER A 249 -24.53 -7.74 -7.76
CA SER A 249 -25.22 -8.78 -6.99
C SER A 249 -24.48 -10.11 -6.96
N LEU A 250 -23.81 -10.51 -8.04
CA LEU A 250 -23.22 -11.86 -8.16
C LEU A 250 -21.69 -11.91 -8.13
N HIS A 251 -21.02 -10.82 -8.50
CA HIS A 251 -19.56 -10.77 -8.70
C HIS A 251 -18.87 -9.65 -7.91
N ALA A 252 -19.58 -8.96 -7.03
CA ALA A 252 -18.99 -7.94 -6.17
C ALA A 252 -17.85 -8.49 -5.30
N HIS A 253 -18.00 -9.70 -4.77
CA HIS A 253 -16.95 -10.35 -3.96
C HIS A 253 -15.71 -10.67 -4.80
N ASP A 254 -15.90 -11.22 -6.01
CA ASP A 254 -14.81 -11.51 -6.94
C ASP A 254 -14.05 -10.24 -7.32
N TYR A 255 -14.77 -9.14 -7.48
CA TYR A 255 -14.19 -7.84 -7.77
C TYR A 255 -13.36 -7.28 -6.62
N ILE A 256 -13.84 -7.41 -5.38
CA ILE A 256 -13.09 -7.03 -4.17
C ILE A 256 -11.80 -7.87 -4.07
N HIS A 257 -11.88 -9.18 -4.28
CA HIS A 257 -10.72 -10.08 -4.33
C HIS A 257 -9.75 -9.74 -5.47
N LYS A 258 -10.25 -9.35 -6.65
CA LYS A 258 -9.41 -8.89 -7.77
C LYS A 258 -8.69 -7.58 -7.42
N ILE A 259 -9.31 -6.65 -6.70
CA ILE A 259 -8.62 -5.45 -6.19
C ILE A 259 -7.50 -5.84 -5.22
N ALA A 260 -7.74 -6.79 -4.33
CA ALA A 260 -6.71 -7.30 -3.42
C ALA A 260 -5.55 -7.98 -4.17
N LEU A 261 -5.84 -8.75 -5.22
CA LEU A 261 -4.81 -9.34 -6.09
C LEU A 261 -3.93 -8.27 -6.75
N GLU A 262 -4.54 -7.22 -7.32
CA GLU A 262 -3.78 -6.13 -7.94
C GLU A 262 -2.96 -5.32 -6.92
N TYR A 263 -3.44 -5.19 -5.69
CA TYR A 263 -2.67 -4.63 -4.58
C TYR A 263 -1.41 -5.45 -4.27
N LEU A 264 -1.54 -6.77 -4.21
CA LEU A 264 -0.43 -7.68 -3.90
C LEU A 264 0.63 -7.68 -5.00
N LYS A 265 0.22 -7.54 -6.26
CA LYS A 265 1.08 -7.52 -7.45
C LYS A 265 1.85 -6.20 -7.66
N THR A 266 1.38 -5.09 -7.12
CA THR A 266 2.01 -3.79 -7.35
C THR A 266 3.02 -3.42 -6.26
N ASP A 267 4.18 -2.90 -6.66
CA ASP A 267 5.15 -2.27 -5.75
C ASP A 267 4.93 -0.77 -5.59
N SER A 268 4.03 -0.18 -6.37
CA SER A 268 3.74 1.25 -6.32
C SER A 268 2.88 1.58 -5.09
N ARG A 269 3.46 2.33 -4.14
CA ARG A 269 2.74 2.83 -2.96
C ARG A 269 1.48 3.63 -3.33
N GLY A 270 1.56 4.43 -4.39
CA GLY A 270 0.41 5.20 -4.87
C GLY A 270 -0.72 4.32 -5.42
N GLN A 271 -0.38 3.25 -6.13
CA GLN A 271 -1.40 2.30 -6.59
C GLN A 271 -2.01 1.51 -5.42
N ARG A 272 -1.21 1.12 -4.44
CA ARG A 272 -1.71 0.49 -3.21
C ARG A 272 -2.70 1.36 -2.46
N PHE A 273 -2.41 2.66 -2.32
CA PHE A 273 -3.35 3.62 -1.76
C PHE A 273 -4.66 3.68 -2.57
N ASN A 274 -4.55 3.80 -3.90
CA ASN A 274 -5.72 3.86 -4.78
C ASN A 274 -6.61 2.61 -4.64
N TYR A 275 -6.03 1.42 -4.50
CA TYR A 275 -6.79 0.19 -4.29
C TYR A 275 -7.50 0.17 -2.93
N ARG A 276 -6.84 0.61 -1.84
CA ARG A 276 -7.49 0.75 -0.52
C ARG A 276 -8.63 1.75 -0.57
N ARG A 277 -8.41 2.92 -1.19
CA ARG A 277 -9.43 3.94 -1.38
C ARG A 277 -10.62 3.40 -2.18
N ARG A 278 -10.37 2.72 -3.29
CA ARG A 278 -11.42 2.11 -4.12
C ARG A 278 -12.27 1.12 -3.33
N LEU A 279 -11.67 0.30 -2.46
CA LEU A 279 -12.44 -0.58 -1.59
C LEU A 279 -13.33 0.20 -0.61
N ARG A 280 -12.81 1.28 -0.01
CA ARG A 280 -13.62 2.16 0.86
C ARG A 280 -14.78 2.82 0.11
N GLU A 281 -14.55 3.29 -1.12
CA GLU A 281 -15.61 3.83 -1.98
C GLU A 281 -16.69 2.78 -2.30
N ILE A 282 -16.31 1.52 -2.50
CA ILE A 282 -17.25 0.40 -2.68
C ILE A 282 -18.10 0.20 -1.43
N ALA A 283 -17.50 0.19 -0.23
CA ALA A 283 -18.25 0.05 1.01
C ALA A 283 -19.27 1.20 1.23
N GLN A 284 -18.94 2.42 0.80
CA GLN A 284 -19.84 3.57 0.86
C GLN A 284 -21.00 3.45 -0.14
N GLN A 285 -20.71 3.04 -1.38
CA GLN A 285 -21.72 2.92 -2.44
C GLN A 285 -22.60 1.67 -2.29
N HIS A 286 -22.07 0.62 -1.68
CA HIS A 286 -22.71 -0.67 -1.51
C HIS A 286 -22.60 -1.14 -0.05
N PRO A 287 -23.44 -0.63 0.87
CA PRO A 287 -23.32 -0.90 2.30
C PRO A 287 -23.38 -2.39 2.68
N HIS A 288 -24.08 -3.21 1.89
CA HIS A 288 -24.12 -4.67 2.08
C HIS A 288 -22.77 -5.37 1.85
N LEU A 289 -21.80 -4.70 1.23
CA LEU A 289 -20.43 -5.20 1.03
C LEU A 289 -19.44 -4.67 2.06
N ALA A 290 -19.86 -3.78 2.97
CA ALA A 290 -18.96 -3.08 3.89
C ALA A 290 -18.15 -4.06 4.76
N GLU A 291 -18.78 -5.11 5.28
CA GLU A 291 -18.10 -6.15 6.07
C GLU A 291 -17.04 -6.88 5.22
N LYS A 292 -17.38 -7.29 4.00
CA LYS A 292 -16.45 -7.98 3.11
C LYS A 292 -15.26 -7.09 2.74
N VAL A 293 -15.51 -5.81 2.49
CA VAL A 293 -14.47 -4.81 2.24
C VAL A 293 -13.56 -4.68 3.46
N GLN A 294 -14.12 -4.56 4.67
CA GLN A 294 -13.37 -4.41 5.89
C GLN A 294 -12.44 -5.61 6.12
N ASN A 295 -12.99 -6.83 6.04
CA ASN A 295 -12.22 -8.07 6.15
C ASN A 295 -11.12 -8.13 5.07
N THR A 296 -11.40 -7.63 3.87
CA THR A 296 -10.38 -7.60 2.81
C THR A 296 -9.25 -6.60 3.11
N LEU A 297 -9.60 -5.42 3.63
CA LEU A 297 -8.62 -4.39 4.01
C LEU A 297 -7.71 -4.88 5.14
N GLU A 298 -8.30 -5.52 6.15
CA GLU A 298 -7.61 -6.06 7.32
C GLU A 298 -6.80 -7.29 6.95
N ASP A 299 -7.41 -8.29 6.32
CA ASP A 299 -6.70 -9.54 6.09
C ASP A 299 -5.65 -9.35 5.00
N TRP A 300 -6.00 -8.74 3.86
CA TRP A 300 -5.20 -8.79 2.63
C TRP A 300 -4.36 -7.56 2.34
N LEU A 301 -4.78 -6.37 2.79
CA LEU A 301 -4.12 -5.10 2.47
C LEU A 301 -3.39 -4.47 3.65
N LYS A 302 -2.97 -5.31 4.62
CA LYS A 302 -2.20 -4.90 5.79
C LYS A 302 -0.86 -4.20 5.50
N TYR A 303 -0.27 -4.23 4.28
CA TYR A 303 1.17 -3.87 4.14
C TYR A 303 1.63 -3.08 2.92
#